data_AF-A0A812VJV5-F1
#
_entry.id   AF-A0A812VJV5-F1
#
_cell.length_a   1.000
_cell.length_b   1.000
_cell.length_c   1.000
_cell.angle_alpha   90.00
_cell.angle_beta   90.00
_cell.angle_gamma   90.00
#
_symmetry.space_group_name_H-M   'P 1'
#
loop_
_entity.id
_entity.type
_entity.pdbx_description
1 polymer ?
#
loop_
_entity_poly.entity_id
_entity_poly.type
_entity_poly.pdbx_seq_one_letter_code
_entity_poly.pdbx_strand_id
1 'polypeptide(L)'
;RASVIMKAEEGCPEAPMKDFYMYRTQTDEDYAPVNQDMANIGGVLWYLHNEIIWHHYLRVGSFSSIPKTRIERYRVKTRATCALHRLGMNFGVVNAYDLGKCTGPFGCENLHHFGPVVGCESWNKGADNHFPHKQWMGVVKYPNAMWYSLPGACSSQKFWGKTHKCERKEPSGACKEGDEPTGAFDCTYTYKKVGEISIDELEGIPNFGALMKSGGYEYSRASDK
;
A
#
# COMPACT_ATOMS: atom_id res chain seq x y z
N ARG A 1 13.22 -24.92 19.11
CA ARG A 1 12.57 -24.22 17.98
C ARG A 1 13.64 -23.42 17.25
N ALA A 2 14.17 -23.97 16.15
CA ALA A 2 15.23 -23.31 15.39
C ALA A 2 14.67 -22.04 14.74
N SER A 3 15.30 -20.89 14.98
CA SER A 3 15.02 -19.69 14.20
C SER A 3 15.55 -19.92 12.80
N VAL A 4 14.66 -20.06 11.82
CA VAL A 4 15.03 -19.96 10.42
C VAL A 4 15.41 -18.51 10.19
N ILE A 5 16.72 -18.23 10.19
CA ILE A 5 17.24 -16.99 9.63
C ILE A 5 16.90 -17.09 8.15
N MET A 6 15.99 -16.24 7.66
CA MET A 6 15.68 -16.15 6.23
C MET A 6 16.99 -15.77 5.53
N LYS A 7 17.66 -16.72 4.89
CA LYS A 7 18.81 -16.43 4.03
C LYS A 7 18.29 -15.56 2.89
N ALA A 8 19.09 -14.57 2.46
CA ALA A 8 18.84 -13.89 1.20
C ALA A 8 18.81 -14.98 0.11
N GLU A 9 17.63 -15.28 -0.43
CA GLU A 9 17.54 -16.13 -1.61
C GLU A 9 18.24 -15.43 -2.77
N GLU A 10 18.92 -16.21 -3.61
CA GLU A 10 19.47 -15.70 -4.87
C GLU A 10 18.35 -15.03 -5.68
N GLY A 11 18.66 -13.90 -6.33
CA GLY A 11 17.68 -13.16 -7.13
C GLY A 11 17.06 -14.00 -8.26
N CYS A 12 15.98 -13.51 -8.86
CA CYS A 12 15.23 -14.22 -9.88
C CYS A 12 15.22 -13.50 -11.24
N PRO A 13 16.33 -13.53 -12.00
CA PRO A 13 16.45 -12.76 -13.24
C PRO A 13 15.42 -13.13 -14.32
N GLU A 14 14.90 -14.36 -14.31
CA GLU A 14 13.84 -14.81 -15.24
C GLU A 14 12.47 -14.21 -14.94
N ALA A 15 12.22 -13.79 -13.69
CA ALA A 15 10.98 -13.13 -13.36
C ALA A 15 10.90 -11.76 -14.05
N PRO A 16 9.81 -11.45 -14.78
CA PRO A 16 9.72 -10.23 -15.56
C PRO A 16 9.66 -9.02 -14.62
N MET A 17 10.43 -7.98 -14.96
CA MET A 17 10.33 -6.69 -14.29
C MET A 17 8.97 -6.04 -14.62
N LYS A 18 8.27 -5.56 -13.60
CA LYS A 18 7.09 -4.70 -13.75
C LYS A 18 7.48 -3.28 -13.39
N ASP A 19 7.03 -2.29 -14.15
CA ASP A 19 7.28 -0.87 -13.96
C ASP A 19 5.98 -0.10 -14.16
N PHE A 20 5.45 0.49 -13.09
CA PHE A 20 4.13 1.11 -13.09
C PHE A 20 4.02 2.15 -11.97
N TYR A 21 2.86 2.80 -11.88
CA TYR A 21 2.60 3.80 -10.85
C TYR A 21 1.71 3.25 -9.74
N MET A 22 2.10 3.55 -8.50
CA MET A 22 1.27 3.41 -7.32
C MET A 22 0.98 4.79 -6.72
N TYR A 23 -0.10 4.87 -5.97
CA TYR A 23 -0.60 6.09 -5.36
C TYR A 23 -1.00 5.83 -3.91
N ARG A 24 -0.94 6.88 -3.10
CA ARG A 24 -1.31 6.81 -1.69
C ARG A 24 -1.87 8.14 -1.22
N THR A 25 -2.97 8.09 -0.48
CA THR A 25 -3.49 9.24 0.24
C THR A 25 -2.74 9.40 1.56
N GLN A 26 -2.22 10.60 1.83
CA GLN A 26 -1.40 10.87 3.01
C GLN A 26 -1.59 12.29 3.54
N THR A 27 -0.98 12.58 4.70
CA THR A 27 -0.70 13.93 5.19
C THR A 27 0.39 14.62 4.39
N ASP A 28 0.75 15.82 4.85
CA ASP A 28 1.91 16.54 4.40
C ASP A 28 3.26 15.94 4.87
N GLU A 29 3.23 14.89 5.71
CA GLU A 29 4.44 14.21 6.19
C GLU A 29 5.05 13.34 5.11
N ASP A 30 6.35 13.51 4.86
CA ASP A 30 7.11 12.66 3.95
C ASP A 30 7.73 11.48 4.70
N TYR A 31 7.35 10.26 4.31
CA TYR A 31 7.97 9.03 4.75
C TYR A 31 7.98 7.98 3.65
N ALA A 32 8.93 7.04 3.73
CA ALA A 32 9.03 5.96 2.77
C ALA A 32 7.75 5.10 2.76
N PRO A 33 7.24 4.68 1.58
CA PRO A 33 6.06 3.83 1.44
C PRO A 33 6.38 2.35 1.76
N VAL A 34 7.10 2.09 2.86
CA VAL A 34 7.49 0.74 3.30
C VAL A 34 6.65 0.31 4.50
N ASN A 35 6.19 -0.95 4.50
CA ASN A 35 5.09 -1.41 5.37
C ASN A 35 3.84 -0.54 5.20
N GLN A 36 3.41 -0.36 3.96
CA GLN A 36 2.29 0.50 3.62
C GLN A 36 1.40 -0.12 2.55
N ASP A 37 0.11 0.20 2.65
CA ASP A 37 -0.89 -0.08 1.63
C ASP A 37 -0.91 1.05 0.60
N MET A 38 -0.98 0.66 -0.66
CA MET A 38 -0.95 1.53 -1.82
C MET A 38 -2.10 1.14 -2.75
N ALA A 39 -2.38 1.95 -3.76
CA ALA A 39 -3.34 1.61 -4.79
C ALA A 39 -2.93 2.17 -6.16
N ASN A 40 -3.65 1.82 -7.21
CA ASN A 40 -3.67 2.66 -8.40
C ASN A 40 -4.60 3.89 -8.15
N ILE A 41 -4.66 4.82 -9.11
CA ILE A 41 -5.49 6.02 -8.95
C ILE A 41 -6.97 5.68 -8.69
N GLY A 42 -7.52 4.65 -9.34
CA GLY A 42 -8.89 4.20 -9.11
C GLY A 42 -9.12 3.70 -7.69
N GLY A 43 -8.18 2.95 -7.10
CA GLY A 43 -8.27 2.50 -5.72
C GLY A 43 -8.11 3.64 -4.70
N VAL A 44 -7.26 4.63 -4.99
CA VAL A 44 -7.16 5.85 -4.15
C VAL A 44 -8.46 6.64 -4.16
N LEU A 45 -9.07 6.85 -5.32
CA LEU A 45 -10.34 7.56 -5.40
C LEU A 45 -11.49 6.77 -4.75
N TRP A 46 -11.45 5.43 -4.83
CA TRP A 46 -12.34 4.58 -4.05
C TRP A 46 -12.17 4.82 -2.55
N TYR A 47 -10.93 4.79 -2.03
CA TYR A 47 -10.64 5.02 -0.61
C TYR A 47 -11.13 6.39 -0.15
N LEU A 48 -10.83 7.44 -0.91
CA LEU A 48 -11.30 8.79 -0.59
C LEU A 48 -12.83 8.83 -0.49
N HIS A 49 -13.54 8.38 -1.51
CA HIS A 49 -15.00 8.50 -1.55
C HIS A 49 -15.72 7.58 -0.55
N ASN A 50 -15.15 6.42 -0.23
CA ASN A 50 -15.80 5.41 0.61
C ASN A 50 -15.38 5.46 2.07
N GLU A 51 -14.24 6.07 2.40
CA GLU A 51 -13.72 6.07 3.77
C GLU A 51 -13.42 7.47 4.30
N ILE A 52 -13.05 8.44 3.45
CA ILE A 52 -12.56 9.74 3.93
C ILE A 52 -13.61 10.84 3.79
N ILE A 53 -14.09 11.09 2.58
CA ILE A 53 -14.83 12.32 2.22
C ILE A 53 -16.14 12.46 3.00
N TRP A 54 -16.88 11.37 3.21
CA TRP A 54 -18.13 11.40 3.97
C TRP A 54 -17.93 11.42 5.50
N HIS A 55 -16.69 11.31 5.96
CA HIS A 55 -16.27 11.43 7.35
C HIS A 55 -15.34 12.64 7.48
N HIS A 56 -15.91 13.85 7.51
CA HIS A 56 -15.13 15.10 7.55
C HIS A 56 -13.97 15.11 8.56
N TYR A 57 -14.13 14.48 9.73
CA TYR A 57 -13.10 14.35 10.76
C TYR A 57 -11.90 13.46 10.36
N LEU A 58 -12.06 12.54 9.41
CA LEU A 58 -10.95 11.77 8.84
C LEU A 58 -10.17 12.59 7.81
N ARG A 59 -10.85 13.48 7.08
CA ARG A 59 -10.25 14.40 6.12
C ARG A 59 -9.41 15.48 6.82
N VAL A 60 -9.98 16.22 7.79
CA VAL A 60 -9.22 17.22 8.60
C VAL A 60 -8.32 16.60 9.67
N GLY A 61 -8.53 15.33 10.03
CA GLY A 61 -7.88 14.69 11.17
C GLY A 61 -8.64 14.90 12.49
N SER A 62 -8.41 13.99 13.43
CA SER A 62 -9.00 13.98 14.77
C SER A 62 -8.00 13.44 15.80
N PHE A 63 -8.39 13.28 17.06
CA PHE A 63 -7.54 12.62 18.06
C PHE A 63 -7.24 11.15 17.71
N SER A 64 -8.03 10.53 16.84
CA SER A 64 -7.94 9.12 16.44
C SER A 64 -7.62 8.91 14.97
N SER A 65 -7.50 9.98 14.18
CA SER A 65 -7.18 9.92 12.76
C SER A 65 -6.21 11.00 12.35
N ILE A 66 -5.24 10.62 11.54
CA ILE A 66 -4.31 11.54 10.92
C ILE A 66 -5.02 12.19 9.71
N PRO A 67 -4.83 13.50 9.44
CA PRO A 67 -5.38 14.17 8.26
C PRO A 67 -5.05 13.46 6.94
N LYS A 68 -5.81 13.76 5.90
CA LYS A 68 -5.53 13.36 4.52
C LYS A 68 -5.53 14.63 3.69
N THR A 69 -4.38 15.02 3.15
CA THR A 69 -4.19 16.33 2.49
C THR A 69 -3.77 16.20 1.04
N ARG A 70 -3.09 15.11 0.67
CA ARG A 70 -2.57 14.89 -0.68
C ARG A 70 -2.68 13.45 -1.14
N ILE A 71 -2.63 13.27 -2.46
CA ILE A 71 -2.39 11.99 -3.12
C ILE A 71 -0.97 12.01 -3.67
N GLU A 72 -0.12 11.15 -3.17
CA GLU A 72 1.24 10.97 -3.68
C GLU A 72 1.26 9.98 -4.84
N ARG A 73 2.16 10.20 -5.80
CA ARG A 73 2.41 9.31 -6.93
C ARG A 73 3.84 8.78 -6.87
N TYR A 74 3.95 7.46 -6.90
CA TYR A 74 5.20 6.72 -6.90
C TYR A 74 5.36 5.96 -8.21
N ARG A 75 6.53 6.05 -8.85
CA ARG A 75 6.96 5.05 -9.84
C ARG A 75 7.54 3.87 -9.06
N VAL A 76 7.02 2.68 -9.31
CA VAL A 76 7.40 1.45 -8.63
C VAL A 76 7.87 0.45 -9.66
N LYS A 77 9.04 -0.14 -9.40
CA LYS A 77 9.48 -1.33 -10.14
C LYS A 77 9.47 -2.53 -9.21
N THR A 78 9.10 -3.69 -9.71
CA THR A 78 9.15 -4.93 -8.92
C THR A 78 9.52 -6.13 -9.77
N ARG A 79 10.17 -7.08 -9.12
CA ARG A 79 10.48 -8.40 -9.65
C ARG A 79 10.13 -9.44 -8.58
N ALA A 80 9.37 -10.45 -8.99
CA ALA A 80 8.98 -11.54 -8.11
C ALA A 80 10.20 -12.35 -7.65
N THR A 81 10.08 -12.95 -6.47
CA THR A 81 11.04 -13.97 -6.02
C THR A 81 10.90 -15.23 -6.87
N CYS A 82 11.94 -16.07 -6.90
CA CYS A 82 11.87 -17.31 -7.66
C CYS A 82 10.84 -18.29 -7.13
N ALA A 83 10.64 -18.35 -5.81
CA ALA A 83 9.56 -19.14 -5.22
C ALA A 83 8.18 -18.72 -5.76
N LEU A 84 7.92 -17.42 -5.87
CA LEU A 84 6.66 -16.89 -6.38
C LEU A 84 6.54 -17.06 -7.91
N HIS A 85 7.62 -16.78 -8.65
CA HIS A 85 7.64 -16.87 -10.11
C HIS A 85 7.39 -18.30 -10.62
N ARG A 86 7.92 -19.32 -9.92
CA ARG A 86 7.67 -20.74 -10.24
C ARG A 86 6.20 -21.15 -10.11
N LEU A 87 5.40 -20.39 -9.36
CA LEU A 87 3.94 -20.56 -9.30
C LEU A 87 3.21 -19.83 -10.43
N GLY A 88 3.94 -19.23 -11.38
CA GLY A 88 3.36 -18.41 -12.46
C GLY A 88 2.93 -17.01 -11.99
N MET A 89 3.36 -16.57 -10.80
CA MET A 89 2.91 -15.33 -10.18
C MET A 89 3.98 -14.22 -10.28
N ASN A 90 3.52 -12.98 -10.43
CA ASN A 90 4.38 -11.78 -10.44
C ASN A 90 4.23 -10.91 -9.19
N PHE A 91 3.12 -11.10 -8.48
CA PHE A 91 2.75 -10.35 -7.28
C PHE A 91 2.29 -11.34 -6.22
N GLY A 92 2.58 -11.03 -4.96
CA GLY A 92 2.06 -11.77 -3.83
C GLY A 92 0.62 -11.37 -3.50
N VAL A 93 0.15 -11.93 -2.40
CA VAL A 93 -1.10 -11.52 -1.74
C VAL A 93 -0.94 -10.11 -1.17
N VAL A 94 -1.98 -9.27 -1.29
CA VAL A 94 -2.01 -7.99 -0.58
C VAL A 94 -2.07 -8.22 0.91
N ASN A 95 -1.12 -7.60 1.61
CA ASN A 95 -1.08 -7.59 3.05
C ASN A 95 -1.43 -6.19 3.56
N ALA A 96 -2.36 -6.10 4.52
CA ALA A 96 -2.71 -4.85 5.16
C ALA A 96 -1.65 -4.44 6.19
N TYR A 97 -1.31 -3.15 6.22
CA TYR A 97 -0.32 -2.60 7.13
C TYR A 97 -0.90 -1.52 8.06
N ASP A 98 -1.30 -1.93 9.25
CA ASP A 98 -1.76 -1.01 10.29
C ASP A 98 -0.60 -0.51 11.15
N LEU A 99 -0.32 0.79 11.08
CA LEU A 99 0.75 1.43 11.86
C LEU A 99 2.12 0.77 11.63
N GLY A 100 2.37 0.33 10.38
CA GLY A 100 3.60 -0.32 9.94
C GLY A 100 3.70 -1.81 10.30
N LYS A 101 2.68 -2.37 10.95
CA LYS A 101 2.57 -3.80 11.24
C LYS A 101 1.68 -4.46 10.17
N CYS A 102 2.15 -5.55 9.62
CA CYS A 102 1.34 -6.45 8.82
C CYS A 102 0.27 -7.11 9.70
N THR A 103 -1.00 -6.84 9.41
CA THR A 103 -2.14 -7.33 10.20
C THR A 103 -2.92 -8.44 9.52
N GLY A 104 -2.65 -8.69 8.25
CA GLY A 104 -3.22 -9.83 7.55
C GLY A 104 -3.05 -9.72 6.06
N PRO A 105 -3.50 -10.75 5.33
CA PRO A 105 -4.26 -11.90 5.83
C PRO A 105 -3.35 -12.98 6.46
N PHE A 106 -3.95 -13.99 7.13
CA PHE A 106 -3.29 -15.21 7.64
C PHE A 106 -2.00 -14.99 8.45
N GLY A 107 -1.97 -13.97 9.31
CA GLY A 107 -0.77 -13.68 10.10
C GLY A 107 0.47 -13.32 9.28
N CYS A 108 0.29 -12.98 8.00
CA CYS A 108 1.35 -12.57 7.08
C CYS A 108 2.41 -13.66 6.80
N GLU A 109 2.03 -14.94 6.95
CA GLU A 109 2.92 -16.09 6.71
C GLU A 109 3.49 -16.13 5.27
N ASN A 110 2.76 -15.55 4.32
CA ASN A 110 3.21 -15.42 2.92
C ASN A 110 4.55 -14.69 2.80
N LEU A 111 4.84 -13.70 3.65
CA LEU A 111 6.11 -12.96 3.63
C LEU A 111 7.29 -13.84 4.03
N HIS A 112 7.07 -14.83 4.90
CA HIS A 112 8.09 -15.79 5.30
C HIS A 112 8.34 -16.87 4.25
N HIS A 113 7.30 -17.28 3.53
CA HIS A 113 7.39 -18.35 2.52
C HIS A 113 7.87 -17.87 1.16
N PHE A 114 7.37 -16.73 0.69
CA PHE A 114 7.66 -16.21 -0.65
C PHE A 114 8.56 -14.98 -0.63
N GLY A 115 8.98 -14.53 0.55
CA GLY A 115 9.73 -13.29 0.74
C GLY A 115 8.82 -12.05 0.78
N PRO A 116 9.41 -10.88 1.08
CA PRO A 116 8.69 -9.60 1.13
C PRO A 116 8.40 -9.08 -0.29
N VAL A 117 7.51 -9.77 -1.01
CA VAL A 117 7.08 -9.42 -2.38
C VAL A 117 5.96 -8.38 -2.36
N VAL A 118 5.87 -7.58 -3.43
CA VAL A 118 4.75 -6.64 -3.61
C VAL A 118 3.45 -7.43 -3.73
N GLY A 119 2.48 -7.10 -2.87
CA GLY A 119 1.14 -7.65 -2.93
C GLY A 119 0.31 -6.96 -4.00
N CYS A 120 -0.63 -7.67 -4.64
CA CYS A 120 -1.57 -7.09 -5.60
C CYS A 120 -2.93 -7.78 -5.56
N GLU A 121 -4.02 -7.01 -5.47
CA GLU A 121 -5.38 -7.53 -5.55
C GLU A 121 -6.28 -6.58 -6.35
N SER A 122 -7.38 -7.14 -6.86
CA SER A 122 -8.46 -6.38 -7.49
C SER A 122 -9.80 -6.88 -7.01
N TRP A 123 -10.76 -5.98 -6.90
CA TRP A 123 -12.14 -6.29 -6.50
C TRP A 123 -13.11 -6.19 -7.70
N ASN A 124 -12.58 -6.09 -8.92
CA ASN A 124 -13.37 -6.09 -10.15
C ASN A 124 -14.08 -7.43 -10.33
N LYS A 125 -15.36 -7.40 -10.70
CA LYS A 125 -16.12 -8.62 -10.98
C LYS A 125 -15.42 -9.48 -12.04
N GLY A 126 -15.19 -10.75 -11.72
CA GLY A 126 -14.57 -11.72 -12.65
C GLY A 126 -13.02 -11.70 -12.72
N ALA A 127 -12.34 -10.86 -11.95
CA ALA A 127 -10.88 -10.92 -11.83
C ALA A 127 -10.41 -12.19 -11.08
N ASP A 128 -9.31 -12.81 -11.48
CA ASP A 128 -8.83 -14.02 -10.81
C ASP A 128 -8.24 -13.77 -9.40
N ASN A 129 -8.05 -12.49 -9.01
CA ASN A 129 -7.32 -12.05 -7.83
C ASN A 129 -8.19 -11.35 -6.76
N HIS A 130 -9.40 -11.86 -6.48
CA HIS A 130 -10.29 -11.34 -5.42
C HIS A 130 -9.84 -11.63 -3.97
N PHE A 131 -8.62 -12.10 -3.80
CA PHE A 131 -8.10 -12.53 -2.51
C PHE A 131 -7.06 -11.50 -2.02
N PRO A 132 -7.08 -11.14 -0.73
CA PRO A 132 -7.86 -11.76 0.33
C PRO A 132 -9.26 -11.15 0.57
N HIS A 133 -9.57 -9.98 0.00
CA HIS A 133 -10.77 -9.23 0.40
C HIS A 133 -12.00 -9.47 -0.48
N LYS A 134 -12.48 -10.71 -0.54
CA LYS A 134 -13.65 -11.12 -1.36
C LYS A 134 -14.94 -10.36 -1.03
N GLN A 135 -15.09 -9.84 0.19
CA GLN A 135 -16.28 -9.10 0.61
C GLN A 135 -16.53 -7.82 -0.21
N TRP A 136 -15.49 -7.29 -0.89
CA TRP A 136 -15.60 -6.08 -1.69
C TRP A 136 -15.84 -6.35 -3.19
N MET A 137 -15.97 -7.62 -3.59
CA MET A 137 -16.19 -7.98 -4.99
C MET A 137 -17.48 -7.38 -5.56
N GLY A 138 -17.36 -6.63 -6.66
CA GLY A 138 -18.51 -6.11 -7.40
C GLY A 138 -19.27 -4.96 -6.73
N VAL A 139 -18.86 -4.52 -5.54
CA VAL A 139 -19.40 -3.32 -4.88
C VAL A 139 -18.52 -2.08 -5.11
N VAL A 140 -17.35 -2.27 -5.70
CA VAL A 140 -16.44 -1.20 -6.10
C VAL A 140 -17.03 -0.38 -7.25
N LYS A 141 -17.26 0.91 -6.99
CA LYS A 141 -17.74 1.89 -7.99
C LYS A 141 -16.63 2.46 -8.87
N TYR A 142 -15.39 1.98 -8.70
CA TYR A 142 -14.21 2.33 -9.47
C TYR A 142 -13.71 1.11 -10.26
N PRO A 143 -14.17 0.91 -11.51
CA PRO A 143 -13.66 -0.14 -12.37
C PRO A 143 -12.14 -0.05 -12.49
N ASN A 144 -11.46 -1.20 -12.51
CA ASN A 144 -10.00 -1.28 -12.58
C ASN A 144 -9.26 -0.78 -11.34
N ALA A 145 -9.95 -0.56 -10.21
CA ALA A 145 -9.26 -0.32 -8.95
C ALA A 145 -8.36 -1.52 -8.58
N MET A 146 -7.13 -1.20 -8.19
CA MET A 146 -6.11 -2.15 -7.77
C MET A 146 -5.52 -1.67 -6.45
N TRP A 147 -5.32 -2.62 -5.53
CA TRP A 147 -4.63 -2.39 -4.26
C TRP A 147 -3.30 -3.12 -4.29
N TYR A 148 -2.33 -2.52 -3.64
CA TYR A 148 -0.98 -3.05 -3.53
C TYR A 148 -0.51 -2.93 -2.09
N SER A 149 0.47 -3.75 -1.72
CA SER A 149 1.14 -3.63 -0.43
C SER A 149 2.65 -3.69 -0.64
N LEU A 150 3.38 -2.81 0.04
CA LEU A 150 4.84 -2.72 -0.05
C LEU A 150 5.47 -3.16 1.28
N PRO A 151 5.92 -4.42 1.41
CA PRO A 151 6.50 -4.92 2.64
C PRO A 151 7.83 -4.25 2.97
N GLY A 152 7.98 -3.78 4.21
CA GLY A 152 9.21 -3.24 4.73
C GLY A 152 9.82 -4.14 5.81
N ALA A 153 10.95 -3.72 6.35
CA ALA A 153 11.61 -4.46 7.42
C ALA A 153 10.75 -4.51 8.70
N CYS A 154 10.91 -5.59 9.47
CA CYS A 154 10.23 -5.81 10.74
C CYS A 154 8.70 -5.65 10.64
N SER A 155 8.11 -6.21 9.58
CA SER A 155 6.67 -6.12 9.30
C SER A 155 5.79 -6.69 10.43
N SER A 156 6.31 -7.52 11.34
CA SER A 156 5.56 -8.05 12.48
C SER A 156 5.28 -7.03 13.60
N GLN A 157 5.94 -5.86 13.58
CA GLN A 157 5.85 -4.84 14.62
C GLN A 157 5.27 -3.53 14.11
N LYS A 158 4.55 -2.82 15.00
CA LYS A 158 4.16 -1.42 14.76
C LYS A 158 5.40 -0.53 14.74
N PHE A 159 5.28 0.67 14.18
CA PHE A 159 6.41 1.62 14.02
C PHE A 159 7.31 1.72 15.27
N TRP A 160 6.73 1.93 16.44
CA TRP A 160 7.46 2.07 17.72
C TRP A 160 8.02 0.77 18.30
N GLY A 161 7.64 -0.39 17.76
CA GLY A 161 8.15 -1.70 18.17
C GLY A 161 9.26 -2.25 17.28
N LYS A 162 9.60 -1.56 16.18
CA LYS A 162 10.64 -2.00 15.26
C LYS A 162 12.02 -1.86 15.92
N THR A 163 12.84 -2.90 15.80
CA THR A 163 14.20 -2.93 16.34
C THR A 163 15.15 -3.50 15.30
N HIS A 164 16.43 -3.13 15.36
CA HIS A 164 17.44 -3.71 14.45
C HIS A 164 17.52 -5.24 14.51
N LYS A 165 17.22 -5.84 15.67
CA LYS A 165 17.15 -7.30 15.80
C LYS A 165 16.00 -7.89 14.98
N CYS A 166 14.87 -7.21 14.91
CA CYS A 166 13.72 -7.62 14.13
C CYS A 166 13.93 -7.36 12.64
N GLU A 167 14.48 -6.20 12.26
CA GLU A 167 14.78 -5.85 10.86
C GLU A 167 15.74 -6.85 10.21
N ARG A 168 16.72 -7.37 10.96
CA ARG A 168 17.61 -8.44 10.48
C ARG A 168 16.92 -9.79 10.29
N LYS A 169 15.82 -10.05 11.01
CA LYS A 169 15.06 -11.31 10.90
C LYS A 169 13.99 -11.25 9.82
N GLU A 170 13.43 -10.06 9.62
CA GLU A 170 12.37 -9.76 8.68
C GLU A 170 12.88 -8.63 7.78
N PRO A 171 13.67 -8.95 6.75
CA PRO A 171 14.23 -7.94 5.85
C PRO A 171 13.14 -7.21 5.06
N SER A 172 13.46 -6.00 4.63
CA SER A 172 12.63 -5.23 3.71
C SER A 172 12.69 -5.83 2.31
N GLY A 173 11.58 -5.77 1.56
CA GLY A 173 11.62 -6.01 0.12
C GLY A 173 12.14 -4.82 -0.69
N ALA A 174 12.19 -3.63 -0.08
CA ALA A 174 12.70 -2.44 -0.74
C ALA A 174 14.21 -2.57 -0.99
N CYS A 175 14.60 -2.45 -2.26
CA CYS A 175 15.99 -2.35 -2.67
C CYS A 175 16.64 -1.07 -2.15
N LYS A 176 17.98 -1.04 -2.17
CA LYS A 176 18.73 0.19 -1.91
C LYS A 176 18.47 1.20 -3.03
N GLU A 177 18.63 2.48 -2.71
CA GLU A 177 18.49 3.55 -3.68
C GLU A 177 19.48 3.36 -4.85
N GLY A 178 18.98 3.43 -6.08
CA GLY A 178 19.77 3.25 -7.29
C GLY A 178 19.84 1.81 -7.82
N ASP A 179 19.48 0.81 -7.01
CA ASP A 179 19.45 -0.58 -7.44
C ASP A 179 18.17 -0.88 -8.25
N GLU A 180 18.20 -1.95 -9.06
CA GLU A 180 17.02 -2.52 -9.72
C GLU A 180 16.55 -3.77 -8.97
N PRO A 181 15.23 -4.06 -8.94
CA PRO A 181 14.70 -5.26 -8.30
C PRO A 181 15.37 -6.53 -8.83
N THR A 182 16.01 -7.27 -7.94
CA THR A 182 16.66 -8.55 -8.29
C THR A 182 15.69 -9.72 -8.14
N GLY A 183 14.65 -9.57 -7.33
CA GLY A 183 13.79 -10.67 -6.89
C GLY A 183 14.40 -11.47 -5.73
N ALA A 184 15.50 -11.01 -5.14
CA ALA A 184 15.99 -11.53 -3.87
C ALA A 184 15.10 -11.02 -2.72
N PHE A 185 15.10 -11.71 -1.59
CA PHE A 185 14.24 -11.36 -0.45
C PHE A 185 14.55 -9.97 0.14
N ASP A 186 15.73 -9.42 -0.08
CA ASP A 186 16.11 -8.08 0.35
C ASP A 186 16.01 -7.01 -0.76
N CYS A 187 15.53 -7.39 -1.96
CA CYS A 187 15.39 -6.49 -3.10
C CYS A 187 14.36 -7.02 -4.12
N THR A 188 13.08 -6.89 -3.78
CA THR A 188 11.92 -7.27 -4.62
C THR A 188 11.25 -6.06 -5.29
N TYR A 189 11.45 -4.84 -4.78
CA TYR A 189 10.91 -3.62 -5.38
C TYR A 189 11.75 -2.37 -5.13
N THR A 190 11.58 -1.38 -6.00
CA THR A 190 12.02 0.00 -5.80
C THR A 190 10.82 0.93 -5.84
N TYR A 191 10.94 2.10 -5.22
CA TYR A 191 9.94 3.15 -5.31
C TYR A 191 10.64 4.49 -5.47
N LYS A 192 9.99 5.40 -6.20
CA LYS A 192 10.41 6.80 -6.32
C LYS A 192 9.18 7.68 -6.34
N LYS A 193 9.08 8.64 -5.40
CA LYS A 193 8.07 9.70 -5.47
C LYS A 193 8.34 10.54 -6.71
N VAL A 194 7.35 10.64 -7.60
CA VAL A 194 7.47 11.34 -8.89
C VAL A 194 6.45 12.46 -9.05
N GLY A 195 5.61 12.66 -8.05
CA GLY A 195 4.64 13.75 -8.00
C GLY A 195 3.66 13.56 -6.86
N GLU A 196 2.81 14.56 -6.70
CA GLU A 196 1.68 14.56 -5.78
C GLU A 196 0.63 15.54 -6.29
N ILE A 197 -0.58 15.45 -5.78
CA ILE A 197 -1.64 16.43 -5.98
C ILE A 197 -2.32 16.69 -4.63
N SER A 198 -2.56 17.96 -4.33
CA SER A 198 -3.36 18.34 -3.17
C SER A 198 -4.80 17.88 -3.38
N ILE A 199 -5.42 17.33 -2.35
CA ILE A 199 -6.83 16.93 -2.46
C ILE A 199 -7.72 18.18 -2.56
N ASP A 200 -7.35 19.26 -1.85
CA ASP A 200 -8.01 20.58 -1.94
C ASP A 200 -7.96 21.14 -3.38
N GLU A 201 -6.81 20.98 -4.07
CA GLU A 201 -6.66 21.34 -5.49
C GLU A 201 -7.53 20.45 -6.39
N LEU A 202 -7.51 19.13 -6.17
CA LEU A 202 -8.28 18.17 -6.95
C LEU A 202 -9.80 18.42 -6.87
N GLU A 203 -10.29 18.79 -5.69
CA GLU A 203 -11.70 19.07 -5.42
C GLU A 203 -12.12 20.51 -5.76
N GLY A 204 -11.14 21.40 -5.96
CA GLY A 204 -11.41 22.84 -6.10
C GLY A 204 -11.89 23.49 -4.80
N ILE A 205 -11.53 22.93 -3.65
CA ILE A 205 -11.81 23.48 -2.31
C ILE A 205 -10.57 24.23 -1.85
N PRO A 206 -10.55 25.58 -1.80
CA PRO A 206 -9.31 26.33 -1.52
C PRO A 206 -8.72 26.10 -0.12
N ASN A 207 -9.57 25.80 0.86
CA ASN A 207 -9.16 25.49 2.22
C ASN A 207 -10.26 24.68 2.91
N PHE A 208 -10.10 23.36 2.95
CA PHE A 208 -11.10 22.47 3.54
C PHE A 208 -11.33 22.75 5.04
N GLY A 209 -10.27 23.09 5.78
CA GLY A 209 -10.38 23.44 7.20
C GLY A 209 -11.23 24.70 7.45
N ALA A 210 -11.17 25.70 6.56
CA ALA A 210 -11.99 26.90 6.63
C ALA A 210 -13.46 26.61 6.27
N LEU A 211 -13.69 25.79 5.23
CA LEU A 211 -15.03 25.32 4.85
C LEU A 211 -15.73 24.69 6.07
N MET A 212 -15.06 23.76 6.75
CA MET A 212 -15.59 23.10 7.94
C MET A 212 -15.88 24.08 9.09
N LYS A 213 -14.99 25.04 9.35
CA LYS A 213 -15.20 26.06 10.41
C LYS A 213 -16.41 26.96 10.12
N SER A 214 -16.75 27.18 8.85
CA SER A 214 -17.95 27.92 8.44
C SER A 214 -19.23 27.08 8.43
N GLY A 215 -19.18 25.81 8.84
CA GLY A 215 -20.32 24.89 8.83
C GLY A 215 -20.59 24.23 7.48
N GLY A 216 -19.69 24.39 6.50
CA GLY A 216 -19.72 23.67 5.24
C GLY A 216 -19.24 22.23 5.39
N TYR A 217 -19.50 21.43 4.36
CA TYR A 217 -19.04 20.05 4.23
C TYR A 217 -18.63 19.80 2.79
N GLU A 218 -17.66 18.91 2.60
CA GLU A 218 -17.23 18.46 1.26
C GLU A 218 -18.26 17.52 0.63
N TYR A 219 -18.89 16.67 1.45
CA TYR A 219 -19.95 15.76 1.02
C TYR A 219 -20.87 15.38 2.18
N SER A 220 -22.16 15.25 1.88
CA SER A 220 -23.20 14.81 2.81
C SER A 220 -24.06 13.73 2.15
N ARG A 221 -24.03 12.53 2.72
CA ARG A 221 -24.90 11.41 2.29
C ARG A 221 -26.40 11.74 2.31
N ALA A 222 -26.81 12.73 3.10
CA ALA A 222 -28.21 13.10 3.23
C ALA A 222 -28.70 13.99 2.07
N SER A 223 -27.85 14.91 1.60
CA SER A 223 -28.19 15.93 0.61
C SER A 223 -27.67 15.63 -0.79
N ASP A 224 -26.54 14.92 -0.90
CA ASP A 224 -25.82 14.74 -2.14
C ASP A 224 -26.14 13.32 -2.65
N LYS A 225 -27.18 13.23 -3.50
CA LYS A 225 -27.69 11.99 -4.10
C LYS A 225 -27.44 11.91 -5.59
#